data_AF-A0A944HKK3-F1
#
_entry.id   AF-A0A944HKK3-F1
#
_cell.length_a   1.000
_cell.length_b   1.000
_cell.length_c   1.000
_cell.angle_alpha   90.00
_cell.angle_beta   90.00
_cell.angle_gamma   90.00
#
_symmetry.space_group_name_H-M   'P 1'
#
loop_
_entity.id
_entity.type
_entity.pdbx_description
1 polymer ?
#
loop_
_entity_poly.entity_id
_entity_poly.type
_entity_poly.pdbx_seq_one_letter_code
_entity_poly.pdbx_strand_id
1 'polypeptide(L)'
;YWRRTLGHLAQFPAEECRNGPELAQKALAQFTDPVDGDEPRHELIVTHNFLIGWLVRDALDAPKWRWMGLNHANAALTVIRYAPGRPASVLFHNDMRHLPTELRWTGFPPELHI
;
A
#
# COMPACT_ATOMS: atom_id res chain seq x y z
N TYR A 1 -6.80 -9.40 16.25
CA TYR A 1 -6.26 -8.37 15.33
C TYR A 1 -7.26 -7.24 15.08
N TRP A 2 -8.38 -7.46 14.38
CA TRP A 2 -9.32 -6.40 13.96
C TRP A 2 -9.94 -5.54 15.05
N ARG A 3 -10.25 -6.10 16.23
CA ARG A 3 -10.79 -5.32 17.37
C ARG A 3 -9.84 -4.19 17.82
N ARG A 4 -8.53 -4.43 17.79
CA ARG A 4 -7.52 -3.42 18.16
C ARG A 4 -7.45 -2.31 17.11
N THR A 5 -7.45 -2.68 15.83
CA THR A 5 -7.45 -1.73 14.71
C THR A 5 -8.70 -0.86 14.71
N LEU A 6 -9.88 -1.45 14.88
CA LEU A 6 -11.13 -0.69 14.94
C LEU A 6 -11.19 0.22 16.17
N GLY A 7 -10.69 -0.23 17.32
CA GLY A 7 -10.59 0.61 18.52
C GLY A 7 -9.67 1.82 18.31
N HIS A 8 -8.53 1.62 17.65
CA HIS A 8 -7.63 2.73 17.30
C HIS A 8 -8.28 3.69 16.28
N LEU A 9 -8.96 3.17 15.25
CA LEU A 9 -9.63 4.01 14.26
C LEU A 9 -10.80 4.81 14.83
N ALA A 10 -11.49 4.27 15.84
CA ALA A 10 -12.60 4.94 16.51
C ALA A 10 -12.19 6.21 17.27
N GLN A 11 -10.90 6.44 17.51
CA GLN A 11 -10.41 7.66 18.16
C GLN A 11 -10.38 8.87 17.21
N PHE A 12 -10.46 8.66 15.90
CA PHE A 12 -10.39 9.73 14.91
C PHE A 12 -11.79 10.25 14.58
N PRO A 13 -12.02 11.58 14.59
CA PRO A 13 -13.31 12.15 14.21
C PRO A 13 -13.71 11.76 12.80
N ALA A 14 -15.02 11.56 12.58
CA ALA A 14 -15.55 11.24 11.26
C ALA A 14 -15.14 12.27 10.20
N GLU A 15 -15.01 13.54 10.60
CA GLU A 15 -14.49 14.62 9.78
C GLU A 15 -13.13 14.34 9.16
N GLU A 16 -12.19 13.87 9.97
CA GLU A 16 -10.82 13.59 9.55
C GLU A 16 -10.80 12.46 8.50
N CYS A 17 -11.75 11.54 8.58
CA CYS A 17 -11.90 10.42 7.66
C CYS A 17 -12.66 10.77 6.36
N ARG A 18 -13.36 11.91 6.30
CA ARG A 18 -14.25 12.25 5.15
C ARG A 18 -13.51 12.29 3.82
N ASN A 19 -12.29 12.80 3.83
CA ASN A 19 -11.53 13.05 2.61
C ASN A 19 -10.76 11.82 2.11
N GLY A 20 -10.73 10.73 2.88
CA GLY A 20 -9.95 9.53 2.57
C GLY A 20 -10.21 8.95 1.17
N PRO A 21 -11.48 8.74 0.75
CA PRO A 21 -11.78 8.22 -0.59
C PRO A 21 -11.28 9.12 -1.73
N GLU A 22 -11.39 10.43 -1.58
CA GLU A 22 -10.94 11.39 -2.60
C GLU A 22 -9.41 11.41 -2.68
N LEU A 23 -8.71 11.42 -1.54
CA LEU A 23 -7.26 11.36 -1.49
C LEU A 23 -6.72 10.06 -2.12
N ALA A 24 -7.40 8.94 -1.89
CA ALA A 24 -7.02 7.65 -2.46
C ALA A 24 -7.18 7.62 -4.00
N GLN A 25 -8.22 8.27 -4.55
CA GLN A 25 -8.40 8.43 -6.00
C GLN A 25 -7.34 9.36 -6.60
N LYS A 26 -7.06 10.49 -5.94
CA LYS A 26 -6.01 11.42 -6.37
C LYS A 26 -4.64 10.74 -6.44
N ALA A 27 -4.31 9.91 -5.45
CA ALA A 27 -3.08 9.14 -5.47
C ALA A 27 -3.00 8.14 -6.64
N LEU A 28 -4.10 7.45 -6.97
CA LEU A 28 -4.13 6.57 -8.15
C LEU A 28 -3.85 7.37 -9.43
N ALA A 29 -4.64 8.41 -9.69
CA ALA A 29 -4.47 9.24 -10.88
C ALA A 29 -3.06 9.84 -11.00
N GLN A 30 -2.42 10.18 -9.88
CA GLN A 30 -1.09 10.75 -9.89
C GLN A 30 0.03 9.74 -10.20
N PHE A 31 -0.12 8.49 -9.76
CA PHE A 31 1.00 7.54 -9.67
C PHE A 31 0.85 6.27 -10.50
N THR A 32 -0.32 6.03 -11.12
CA THR A 32 -0.58 4.77 -11.84
C THR A 32 -0.77 4.94 -13.34
N ASP A 33 -0.92 6.17 -13.81
CA ASP A 33 -1.11 6.44 -15.23
C ASP A 33 0.20 6.24 -16.01
N PRO A 34 0.12 5.75 -17.28
CA PRO A 34 1.28 5.70 -18.16
C PRO A 34 1.96 7.07 -18.29
N VAL A 35 3.28 7.05 -18.38
CA VAL A 35 4.08 8.24 -18.64
C VAL A 35 4.42 8.33 -20.13
N ASP A 36 4.57 9.56 -20.63
CA ASP A 36 5.01 9.79 -22.01
C ASP A 36 6.48 9.37 -22.21
N GLY A 37 6.80 8.84 -23.39
CA GLY A 37 8.14 8.45 -23.80
C GLY A 37 8.42 6.95 -23.70
N ASP A 38 9.62 6.55 -24.15
CA ASP A 38 10.04 5.15 -24.24
C ASP A 38 10.84 4.66 -23.03
N GLU A 39 11.22 5.56 -22.11
CA GLU A 39 12.02 5.25 -20.93
C GLU A 39 11.14 5.06 -19.66
N PRO A 40 11.43 4.05 -18.82
CA PRO A 40 10.65 3.81 -17.61
C PRO A 40 10.87 4.89 -16.54
N ARG A 41 9.77 5.51 -16.06
CA ARG A 41 9.78 6.34 -14.86
C ARG A 41 9.77 5.47 -13.60
N HIS A 42 10.60 5.81 -12.62
CA HIS A 42 10.62 5.19 -11.31
C HIS A 42 10.20 6.21 -10.26
N GLU A 43 9.17 5.89 -9.46
CA GLU A 43 8.64 6.75 -8.41
C GLU A 43 8.73 6.08 -7.05
N LEU A 44 9.25 6.81 -6.06
CA LEU A 44 9.26 6.37 -4.66
C LEU A 44 8.18 7.11 -3.89
N ILE A 45 7.20 6.36 -3.37
CA ILE A 45 6.11 6.88 -2.56
C ILE A 45 6.32 6.45 -1.11
N VAL A 46 6.66 7.40 -0.25
CA VAL A 46 6.71 7.18 1.21
C VAL A 46 5.36 7.52 1.79
N THR A 47 4.62 6.50 2.24
CA THR A 47 3.25 6.64 2.74
C THR A 47 2.90 5.58 3.77
N HIS A 48 1.62 5.44 4.09
CA HIS A 48 1.10 4.65 5.19
C HIS A 48 0.40 3.38 4.67
N ASN A 49 0.33 2.38 5.55
CA ASN A 49 -0.21 1.05 5.28
C ASN A 49 -1.49 1.03 4.42
N PHE A 50 -2.46 1.89 4.72
CA PHE A 50 -3.74 1.90 4.02
C PHE A 50 -3.65 2.40 2.59
N LEU A 51 -2.83 3.41 2.30
CA LEU A 51 -2.65 3.87 0.92
C LEU A 51 -1.90 2.82 0.10
N ILE A 52 -0.86 2.19 0.67
CA ILE A 52 -0.15 1.08 0.01
C ILE A 52 -1.13 -0.07 -0.28
N GLY A 53 -1.93 -0.48 0.70
CA GLY A 53 -2.96 -1.49 0.52
C GLY A 53 -4.01 -1.10 -0.53
N TRP A 54 -4.37 0.18 -0.63
CA TRP A 54 -5.29 0.67 -1.65
C TRP A 54 -4.69 0.57 -3.06
N LEU A 55 -3.42 0.95 -3.24
CA LEU A 55 -2.70 0.85 -4.50
C LEU A 55 -2.53 -0.61 -4.94
N VAL A 56 -2.14 -1.50 -4.02
CA VAL A 56 -2.02 -2.95 -4.31
C VAL A 56 -3.36 -3.56 -4.67
N ARG A 57 -4.44 -3.16 -3.97
CA ARG A 57 -5.80 -3.59 -4.27
C ARG A 57 -6.19 -3.19 -5.69
N ASP A 58 -5.89 -1.96 -6.07
CA ASP A 58 -6.18 -1.44 -7.41
C ASP A 58 -5.37 -2.16 -8.50
N ALA A 59 -4.06 -2.30 -8.30
CA ALA A 59 -3.15 -2.97 -9.24
C ALA A 59 -3.48 -4.46 -9.48
N LEU A 60 -4.20 -5.10 -8.56
CA LEU A 60 -4.65 -6.49 -8.68
C LEU A 60 -6.11 -6.62 -9.14
N ASP A 61 -6.75 -5.52 -9.55
CA ASP A 61 -8.18 -5.44 -9.88
C ASP A 61 -9.08 -6.06 -8.78
N ALA A 62 -8.65 -5.95 -7.53
CA ALA A 62 -9.28 -6.63 -6.42
C ALA A 62 -10.54 -5.85 -5.94
N PRO A 63 -11.51 -6.53 -5.30
CA PRO A 63 -12.68 -5.88 -4.74
C PRO A 63 -12.33 -4.75 -3.76
N LYS A 64 -13.14 -3.68 -3.75
CA LYS A 64 -12.90 -2.46 -2.94
C LYS A 64 -12.68 -2.69 -1.45
N TRP A 65 -13.13 -3.80 -0.86
CA TRP A 65 -12.92 -4.10 0.56
C TRP A 65 -11.58 -4.79 0.84
N ARG A 66 -10.91 -5.31 -0.20
CA ARG A 66 -9.77 -6.24 -0.04
C ARG A 66 -8.53 -5.58 0.56
N TRP A 67 -8.37 -4.26 0.38
CA TRP A 67 -7.26 -3.48 0.96
C TRP A 67 -7.20 -3.57 2.48
N MET A 68 -8.35 -3.72 3.15
CA MET A 68 -8.40 -3.77 4.62
C MET A 68 -7.59 -4.94 5.17
N GLY A 69 -7.43 -6.03 4.41
CA GLY A 69 -6.66 -7.21 4.83
C GLY A 69 -5.17 -7.17 4.45
N LEU A 70 -4.68 -6.09 3.86
CA LEU A 70 -3.27 -5.92 3.49
C LEU A 70 -2.54 -5.16 4.60
N ASN A 71 -1.54 -5.79 5.19
CA ASN A 71 -0.71 -5.21 6.23
C ASN A 71 0.74 -5.18 5.77
N HIS A 72 1.44 -4.09 6.10
CA HIS A 72 2.82 -3.85 5.71
C HIS A 72 3.66 -3.61 6.96
N ALA A 73 4.87 -4.18 6.99
CA ALA A 73 5.82 -3.95 8.06
C ALA A 73 6.41 -2.55 7.89
N ASN A 74 6.92 -1.96 8.97
CA ASN A 74 7.47 -0.60 8.86
C ASN A 74 8.68 -0.60 7.94
N ALA A 75 8.75 0.42 7.08
CA ALA A 75 9.79 0.58 6.06
C ALA A 75 9.90 -0.57 5.04
N ALA A 76 8.94 -1.50 4.98
CA ALA A 76 8.94 -2.54 3.95
C ALA A 76 8.61 -1.96 2.57
N LEU A 77 9.24 -2.52 1.53
CA LEU A 77 9.07 -2.07 0.15
C LEU A 77 7.97 -2.88 -0.55
N THR A 78 7.10 -2.18 -1.26
CA THR A 78 6.15 -2.77 -2.21
C THR A 78 6.37 -2.11 -3.55
N VAL A 79 6.56 -2.91 -4.60
CA VAL A 79 6.91 -2.44 -5.94
C VAL A 79 5.81 -2.87 -6.91
N ILE A 80 5.19 -1.89 -7.56
CA ILE A 80 4.16 -2.10 -8.57
C ILE A 80 4.68 -1.55 -9.90
N ARG A 81 4.45 -2.31 -10.97
CA ARG A 81 4.77 -1.92 -12.34
C ARG A 81 3.48 -1.69 -13.11
N TYR A 82 3.35 -0.50 -13.69
CA TYR A 82 2.32 -0.14 -14.66
C TYR A 82 2.96 -0.11 -16.05
N ALA A 83 2.51 -0.96 -16.96
CA ALA A 83 3.03 -1.05 -18.32
C ALA A 83 1.91 -0.73 -19.33
N PRO A 84 2.15 0.11 -20.36
CA PRO A 84 1.14 0.43 -21.36
C PRO A 84 0.57 -0.84 -22.02
N GLY A 85 -0.76 -0.88 -22.15
CA GLY A 85 -1.48 -1.98 -22.82
C GLY A 85 -1.42 -3.33 -22.12
N ARG A 86 -1.00 -3.39 -20.84
CA ARG A 86 -0.95 -4.62 -20.03
C ARG A 86 -1.50 -4.38 -18.64
N PRO A 87 -2.08 -5.40 -17.97
CA PRO A 87 -2.42 -5.30 -16.56
C PRO A 87 -1.21 -4.93 -15.70
N ALA A 88 -1.47 -4.20 -14.61
CA ALA A 88 -0.44 -3.88 -13.63
C ALA A 88 0.14 -5.15 -12.99
N SER A 89 1.35 -5.06 -12.45
CA SER A 89 2.04 -6.19 -11.83
C SER A 89 2.65 -5.79 -10.49
N VAL A 90 2.32 -6.50 -9.42
CA VAL A 90 2.99 -6.37 -8.12
C VAL A 90 4.25 -7.23 -8.17
N LEU A 91 5.43 -6.59 -8.27
CA LEU A 91 6.71 -7.29 -8.43
C LEU A 91 7.21 -7.85 -7.08
N PHE A 92 7.10 -7.04 -6.03
CA PHE A 92 7.36 -7.44 -4.65
C PHE A 92 6.35 -6.78 -3.73
N HIS A 93 5.97 -7.48 -2.67
CA HIS A 93 5.07 -6.98 -1.64
C HIS A 93 5.72 -7.16 -0.27
N ASN A 94 5.72 -6.09 0.52
CA ASN A 94 6.19 -6.10 1.90
C ASN A 94 7.64 -6.62 2.08
N ASP A 95 8.52 -6.30 1.13
CA ASP A 95 9.92 -6.76 1.13
C ASP A 95 10.78 -5.98 2.12
N MET A 96 11.38 -6.70 3.06
CA MET A 96 12.22 -6.17 4.13
C MET A 96 13.70 -6.58 3.97
N ARG A 97 14.08 -7.22 2.86
CA ARG A 97 15.44 -7.74 2.68
C ARG A 97 16.53 -6.66 2.70
N HIS A 98 16.18 -5.42 2.41
CA HIS A 98 17.08 -4.27 2.52
C HIS A 98 17.35 -3.84 3.98
N LEU A 99 16.53 -4.29 4.94
CA LEU A 99 16.69 -3.98 6.35
C LEU A 99 17.59 -5.01 7.05
N PRO A 100 18.37 -4.58 8.07
CA PRO A 100 18.95 -5.47 9.07
C PRO A 100 17.88 -6.36 9.72
N THR A 101 18.24 -7.58 10.11
CA THR A 101 17.30 -8.59 10.63
C THR A 101 16.48 -8.07 11.81
N GLU A 102 17.09 -7.31 12.70
CA GLU A 102 16.49 -6.73 13.90
C GLU A 102 15.42 -5.66 13.60
N LEU A 103 15.39 -5.11 12.39
CA LEU A 103 14.38 -4.13 11.95
C LEU A 103 13.28 -4.76 11.07
N ARG A 104 13.39 -6.05 10.75
CA ARG A 104 12.35 -6.75 10.00
C ARG A 104 11.14 -7.05 10.89
N TRP A 105 9.98 -7.19 10.26
CA TRP A 105 8.71 -7.55 10.88
C TRP A 105 8.18 -6.59 11.94
N THR A 106 8.74 -5.38 12.05
CA THR A 106 8.18 -4.36 12.95
C THR A 106 6.75 -3.99 12.51
N GLY A 107 5.85 -3.88 13.49
CA GLY A 107 4.39 -3.73 13.24
C GLY A 107 3.62 -5.06 13.16
N PHE A 108 4.30 -6.21 13.14
CA PHE A 108 3.70 -7.53 13.18
C PHE A 108 3.96 -8.27 14.49
N PRO A 109 3.02 -9.11 14.95
CA PRO A 109 3.25 -9.99 16.08
C PRO A 109 4.17 -11.17 15.66
N PRO A 110 4.97 -11.74 16.58
CA PRO A 110 5.99 -12.75 16.27
C PRO A 110 5.47 -13.97 15.52
N GLU A 111 4.24 -14.40 15.78
CA GLU A 111 3.62 -15.56 15.12
C GLU A 111 3.39 -15.39 13.60
N LEU A 112 3.55 -14.18 13.07
CA LEU A 112 3.44 -13.89 11.63
C LEU A 112 4.79 -13.69 10.95
N HIS A 113 5.91 -13.85 11.67
CA HIS A 113 7.25 -13.69 11.09
C HIS A 113 7.60 -14.95 10.29
N ILE A 114 8.02 -14.77 9.03
CA ILE A 114 8.42 -15.82 8.08
C ILE A 114 9.90 -15.69 7.73
#